data_AF-A0A920HY57-F1
#
_entry.id   AF-A0A920HY57-F1
#
_cell.length_a   1.000
_cell.length_b   1.000
_cell.length_c   1.000
_cell.angle_alpha   90.00
_cell.angle_beta   90.00
_cell.angle_gamma   90.00
#
_symmetry.space_group_name_H-M   'P 1'
#
loop_
_entity.id
_entity.type
_entity.pdbx_description
1 polymer ?
#
loop_
_entity_poly.entity_id
_entity_poly.type
_entity_poly.pdbx_seq_one_letter_code
_entity_poly.pdbx_strand_id
1 'polypeptide(L)'
;MGHHLLLLTLSWNESSGTTDDDSLYNDNMSAGVGIITDGILSTTDDDGLLTSQSATAGDLYLEGALANSKALNGKITIFCNGNETSNSFVVSGYDTSGVFKTETISGVNNSTATGTISFNEISSITVANNSASTIKVGIQATSVVMEPQVITIKPAGNDTGEKYTITGLDQFGNAQTEVLTAKAANETVTGEKYLLRFHL
;
A
#
# COMPACT_ATOMS: atom_id res chain seq x y z
N MET A 1 -25.02 -5.71 31.64
CA MET A 1 -23.65 -5.39 31.17
C MET A 1 -23.62 -5.78 29.71
N GLY A 2 -24.05 -4.86 28.84
CA GLY A 2 -24.15 -5.13 27.42
C GLY A 2 -22.77 -4.97 26.80
N HIS A 3 -22.29 -6.00 26.10
CA HIS A 3 -21.15 -5.86 25.22
C HIS A 3 -21.59 -4.92 24.09
N HIS A 4 -21.21 -3.66 24.19
CA HIS A 4 -21.42 -2.69 23.12
C HIS A 4 -20.40 -3.01 22.02
N LEU A 5 -20.91 -3.41 20.87
CA LEU A 5 -20.12 -3.59 19.66
C LEU A 5 -19.53 -2.22 19.29
N LEU A 6 -18.22 -2.07 19.50
CA LEU A 6 -17.48 -0.84 19.23
C LEU A 6 -17.05 -0.86 17.76
N LEU A 7 -17.58 0.06 16.95
CA LEU A 7 -17.06 0.32 15.61
C LEU A 7 -16.26 1.63 15.68
N LEU A 8 -14.93 1.53 15.58
CA LEU A 8 -14.03 2.67 15.47
C LEU A 8 -13.68 2.89 14.01
N THR A 9 -14.15 3.97 13.40
CA THR A 9 -13.74 4.34 12.04
C THR A 9 -12.48 5.19 12.11
N LEU A 10 -11.37 4.64 11.62
CA LEU A 10 -10.12 5.36 11.38
C LEU A 10 -10.18 5.92 9.96
N SER A 11 -10.21 7.25 9.80
CA SER A 11 -10.15 7.87 8.46
C SER A 11 -8.71 8.30 8.17
N TRP A 12 -8.20 7.90 7.02
CA TRP A 12 -6.86 8.23 6.55
C TRP A 12 -6.94 8.86 5.15
N ASN A 13 -5.96 9.69 4.80
CA ASN A 13 -5.85 10.26 3.46
C ASN A 13 -4.51 9.79 2.88
N GLU A 14 -4.53 8.72 2.08
CA GLU A 14 -3.31 8.17 1.48
C GLU A 14 -3.08 8.65 0.04
N SER A 15 -1.86 9.08 -0.26
CA SER A 15 -1.38 9.30 -1.63
C SER A 15 -1.16 8.00 -2.43
N SER A 16 -1.41 6.81 -1.86
CA SER A 16 -1.19 5.51 -2.51
C SER A 16 -2.24 5.14 -3.57
N GLY A 17 -3.40 5.81 -3.59
CA GLY A 17 -4.45 5.58 -4.60
C GLY A 17 -5.36 4.38 -4.33
N THR A 18 -5.24 3.71 -3.18
CA THR A 18 -6.17 2.66 -2.73
C THR A 18 -7.16 3.26 -1.75
N THR A 19 -8.43 3.45 -2.16
CA THR A 19 -9.51 3.82 -1.23
C THR A 19 -10.08 2.54 -0.62
N ASP A 20 -9.52 2.07 0.48
CA ASP A 20 -10.06 0.93 1.23
C ASP A 20 -10.36 1.35 2.67
N ASP A 21 -11.64 1.28 3.04
CA ASP A 21 -12.18 1.83 4.29
C ASP A 21 -11.71 1.04 5.54
N ASP A 22 -11.15 -0.16 5.38
CA ASP A 22 -10.72 -1.05 6.46
C ASP A 22 -9.20 -1.38 6.45
N SER A 23 -8.41 -0.62 5.69
CA SER A 23 -7.00 -0.93 5.36
C SER A 23 -5.99 -0.91 6.52
N LEU A 24 -6.42 -0.69 7.76
CA LEU A 24 -5.55 -0.59 8.94
C LEU A 24 -5.95 -1.54 10.07
N TYR A 25 -7.25 -1.79 10.29
CA TYR A 25 -7.75 -2.64 11.38
C TYR A 25 -9.24 -2.95 11.18
N ASN A 26 -9.64 -4.22 11.20
CA ASN A 26 -11.04 -4.67 11.01
C ASN A 26 -11.44 -5.75 12.03
N ASP A 27 -11.37 -5.42 13.33
CA ASP A 27 -11.86 -6.31 14.39
C ASP A 27 -12.46 -5.51 15.58
N ASN A 28 -13.02 -6.23 16.54
CA ASN A 28 -13.62 -5.70 17.76
C ASN A 28 -12.54 -5.30 18.77
N MET A 29 -12.61 -4.06 19.27
CA MET A 29 -11.69 -3.57 20.29
C MET A 29 -12.09 -3.99 21.71
N SER A 30 -11.10 -4.30 22.55
CA SER A 30 -11.27 -4.57 23.98
C SER A 30 -10.51 -3.55 24.83
N ALA A 31 -11.12 -3.10 25.93
CA ALA A 31 -10.53 -2.09 26.80
C ALA A 31 -9.17 -2.56 27.38
N GLY A 32 -8.15 -1.71 27.26
CA GLY A 32 -6.79 -1.99 27.74
C GLY A 32 -5.94 -2.85 26.80
N VAL A 33 -6.46 -3.23 25.63
CA VAL A 33 -5.70 -3.88 24.54
C VAL A 33 -5.34 -2.81 23.51
N GLY A 34 -4.07 -2.76 23.11
CA GLY A 34 -3.61 -1.85 22.06
C GLY A 34 -4.28 -2.19 20.72
N ILE A 35 -4.73 -1.17 19.99
CA ILE A 35 -5.12 -1.34 18.59
C ILE A 35 -3.81 -1.50 17.81
N ILE A 36 -3.56 -2.71 17.32
CA ILE A 36 -2.43 -3.00 16.43
C ILE A 36 -3.00 -2.88 15.03
N THR A 37 -2.59 -1.84 14.29
CA THR A 37 -2.95 -1.71 12.89
C THR A 37 -2.01 -2.57 12.06
N ASP A 38 -2.49 -3.71 11.58
CA ASP A 38 -1.79 -4.73 10.82
C ASP A 38 -2.15 -4.72 9.32
N GLY A 39 -2.94 -3.73 8.90
CA GLY A 39 -3.40 -3.59 7.54
C GLY A 39 -2.28 -3.32 6.52
N ILE A 40 -2.50 -3.85 5.31
CA ILE A 40 -1.49 -3.97 4.25
C ILE A 40 -1.30 -2.62 3.55
N LEU A 41 -0.51 -1.75 4.15
CA LEU A 41 -0.10 -0.46 3.56
C LEU A 41 0.92 -0.65 2.44
N SER A 42 0.71 -1.63 1.59
CA SER A 42 1.66 -2.03 0.57
C SER A 42 1.11 -1.56 -0.76
N THR A 43 1.93 -0.87 -1.55
CA THR A 43 1.73 -0.78 -2.99
C THR A 43 1.86 -2.14 -3.68
N THR A 44 2.02 -3.23 -2.91
CA THR A 44 1.95 -4.59 -3.44
C THR A 44 0.58 -4.80 -4.05
N ASP A 45 0.58 -4.93 -5.36
CA ASP A 45 -0.60 -5.17 -6.17
C ASP A 45 -0.13 -5.96 -7.37
N ASP A 46 -0.69 -7.14 -7.59
CA ASP A 46 -0.29 -8.04 -8.69
C ASP A 46 -0.61 -7.45 -10.07
N ASP A 47 -1.46 -6.43 -10.14
CA ASP A 47 -1.87 -5.81 -11.40
C ASP A 47 -1.97 -4.27 -11.36
N GLY A 48 -1.30 -3.68 -10.36
CA GLY A 48 -1.32 -2.25 -10.09
C GLY A 48 -0.78 -1.35 -11.22
N LEU A 49 0.07 -1.83 -12.12
CA LEU A 49 0.51 -1.07 -13.31
C LEU A 49 -0.24 -1.47 -14.59
N LEU A 50 -0.61 -2.74 -14.72
CA LEU A 50 -1.31 -3.30 -15.87
C LEU A 50 -2.19 -4.48 -15.45
N THR A 51 -3.51 -4.34 -15.64
CA THR A 51 -4.53 -5.27 -15.11
C THR A 51 -4.49 -6.67 -15.74
N SER A 52 -4.55 -6.75 -17.07
CA SER A 52 -4.35 -7.97 -17.88
C SER A 52 -4.49 -7.66 -19.36
N GLN A 53 -3.41 -7.81 -20.14
CA GLN A 53 -3.44 -7.51 -21.58
C GLN A 53 -2.49 -8.43 -22.36
N SER A 54 -2.85 -8.82 -23.59
CA SER A 54 -1.87 -9.37 -24.54
C SER A 54 -1.09 -8.23 -25.16
N ALA A 55 0.23 -8.22 -24.98
CA ALA A 55 1.09 -7.14 -25.40
C ALA A 55 1.59 -7.33 -26.84
N THR A 56 1.70 -6.24 -27.58
CA THR A 56 2.46 -6.17 -28.84
C THR A 56 3.85 -5.63 -28.55
N ALA A 57 4.86 -6.05 -29.30
CA ALA A 57 6.22 -5.52 -29.18
C ALA A 57 6.23 -3.97 -29.17
N GLY A 58 6.90 -3.38 -28.19
CA GLY A 58 6.92 -1.93 -27.96
C GLY A 58 6.44 -1.54 -26.57
N ASP A 59 6.00 -0.28 -26.45
CA ASP A 59 5.55 0.30 -25.18
C ASP A 59 4.24 -0.35 -24.72
N LEU A 60 4.18 -0.70 -23.44
CA LEU A 60 2.94 -1.10 -22.78
C LEU A 60 2.11 0.14 -22.43
N TYR A 61 0.80 0.06 -22.65
CA TYR A 61 -0.14 1.06 -22.17
C TYR A 61 -0.49 0.72 -20.72
N LEU A 62 0.09 1.44 -19.76
CA LEU A 62 -0.12 1.19 -18.34
C LEU A 62 -1.44 1.84 -17.89
N GLU A 63 -2.42 1.01 -17.56
CA GLU A 63 -3.75 1.46 -17.11
C GLU A 63 -4.16 0.98 -15.71
N GLY A 64 -3.24 0.36 -14.98
CA GLY A 64 -3.48 -0.06 -13.59
C GLY A 64 -3.64 1.13 -12.63
N ALA A 65 -4.25 0.88 -11.47
CA ALA A 65 -4.56 1.92 -10.50
C ALA A 65 -3.32 2.71 -10.00
N LEU A 66 -2.17 2.05 -9.98
CA LEU A 66 -0.88 2.60 -9.53
C LEU A 66 0.01 3.07 -10.68
N ALA A 67 -0.46 3.04 -11.94
CA ALA A 67 0.34 3.38 -13.12
C ALA A 67 0.97 4.79 -13.08
N ASN A 68 0.32 5.74 -12.39
CA ASN A 68 0.79 7.12 -12.24
C ASN A 68 1.34 7.44 -10.84
N SER A 69 1.53 6.42 -9.99
CA SER A 69 2.05 6.62 -8.64
C SER A 69 3.50 7.09 -8.67
N LYS A 70 3.81 8.02 -7.76
CA LYS A 70 5.17 8.52 -7.49
C LYS A 70 5.74 8.00 -6.17
N ALA A 71 5.01 7.06 -5.55
CA ALA A 71 5.32 6.47 -4.26
C ALA A 71 5.21 4.94 -4.33
N LEU A 72 5.55 4.34 -5.47
CA LEU A 72 5.51 2.89 -5.66
C LEU A 72 6.39 2.15 -4.64
N ASN A 73 7.59 2.65 -4.38
CA ASN A 73 8.51 2.11 -3.37
C ASN A 73 8.70 0.58 -3.46
N GLY A 74 8.71 0.03 -4.68
CA GLY A 74 8.55 -1.40 -4.90
C GLY A 74 9.24 -1.90 -6.16
N LYS A 75 9.43 -3.22 -6.22
CA LYS A 75 9.95 -3.92 -7.39
C LYS A 75 8.82 -4.22 -8.34
N ILE A 76 9.10 -4.18 -9.64
CA ILE A 76 8.11 -4.53 -10.65
C ILE A 76 7.99 -6.05 -10.74
N THR A 77 6.75 -6.54 -10.77
CA THR A 77 6.42 -7.95 -11.02
C THR A 77 5.68 -8.07 -12.34
N ILE A 78 5.94 -9.15 -13.07
CA ILE A 78 5.30 -9.42 -14.36
C ILE A 78 4.78 -10.85 -14.35
N PHE A 79 3.46 -10.97 -14.21
CA PHE A 79 2.80 -12.27 -14.34
C PHE A 79 2.68 -12.62 -15.84
N CYS A 80 3.28 -13.74 -16.21
CA CYS A 80 3.27 -14.27 -17.57
C CYS A 80 2.30 -15.45 -17.64
N ASN A 81 1.10 -15.26 -18.20
CA ASN A 81 0.12 -16.35 -18.35
C ASN A 81 0.54 -17.36 -19.45
N GLY A 82 1.40 -16.92 -20.37
CA GLY A 82 1.99 -17.74 -21.44
C GLY A 82 3.48 -18.00 -21.22
N ASN A 83 4.11 -18.69 -22.17
CA ASN A 83 5.55 -18.89 -22.16
C ASN A 83 6.27 -17.66 -22.72
N GLU A 84 6.73 -16.79 -21.83
CA GLU A 84 7.49 -15.57 -22.16
C GLU A 84 9.01 -15.77 -21.98
N THR A 85 9.52 -16.99 -21.84
CA THR A 85 10.96 -17.24 -21.55
C THR A 85 11.93 -16.75 -22.63
N SER A 86 11.45 -16.50 -23.85
CA SER A 86 12.21 -15.86 -24.94
C SER A 86 11.93 -14.36 -25.09
N ASN A 87 11.10 -13.78 -24.21
CA ASN A 87 10.72 -12.38 -24.21
C ASN A 87 11.41 -11.64 -23.06
N SER A 88 11.43 -10.30 -23.14
CA SER A 88 12.00 -9.45 -22.11
C SER A 88 11.24 -8.15 -21.99
N PHE A 89 11.18 -7.64 -20.77
CA PHE A 89 10.51 -6.40 -20.42
C PHE A 89 11.55 -5.40 -19.92
N VAL A 90 11.62 -4.23 -20.55
CA VAL A 90 12.50 -3.14 -20.11
C VAL A 90 11.66 -2.14 -19.33
N VAL A 91 11.92 -2.06 -18.03
CA VAL A 91 11.30 -1.12 -17.10
C VAL A 91 12.18 0.12 -17.02
N SER A 92 11.61 1.30 -17.23
CA SER A 92 12.28 2.59 -17.09
C SER A 92 11.53 3.47 -16.10
N GLY A 93 12.25 4.08 -15.16
CA GLY A 93 11.64 4.89 -14.11
C GLY A 93 12.66 5.49 -13.16
N TYR A 94 12.21 6.03 -12.04
CA TYR A 94 13.07 6.56 -10.98
C TYR A 94 13.11 5.60 -9.80
N ASP A 95 14.30 5.30 -9.31
CA ASP A 95 14.48 4.49 -8.10
C ASP A 95 14.03 5.24 -6.83
N THR A 96 14.11 4.57 -5.68
CA THR A 96 13.72 5.16 -4.38
C THR A 96 14.54 6.38 -3.97
N SER A 97 15.70 6.61 -4.60
CA SER A 97 16.54 7.79 -4.39
C SER A 97 16.26 8.90 -5.41
N GLY A 98 15.28 8.73 -6.29
CA GLY A 98 14.93 9.68 -7.34
C GLY A 98 15.90 9.68 -8.53
N VAL A 99 16.71 8.63 -8.69
CA VAL A 99 17.65 8.50 -9.82
C VAL A 99 16.99 7.68 -10.92
N PHE A 100 17.06 8.17 -12.16
CA PHE A 100 16.55 7.43 -13.31
C PHE A 100 17.32 6.11 -13.50
N LYS A 101 16.59 5.00 -13.63
CA LYS A 101 17.11 3.65 -13.83
C LYS A 101 16.33 2.94 -14.93
N THR A 102 17.02 1.98 -15.54
CA THR A 102 16.43 1.00 -16.45
C THR A 102 16.76 -0.39 -15.95
N GLU A 103 15.79 -1.30 -15.99
CA GLU A 103 15.96 -2.71 -15.65
C GLU A 103 15.38 -3.58 -16.76
N THR A 104 16.07 -4.67 -17.12
CA THR A 104 15.53 -5.69 -18.01
C THR A 104 15.12 -6.91 -17.19
N ILE A 105 13.84 -7.26 -17.25
CA ILE A 105 13.25 -8.42 -16.61
C ILE A 105 12.98 -9.47 -17.69
N SER A 106 13.60 -10.65 -17.56
CA SER A 106 13.32 -11.77 -18.45
C SER A 106 11.93 -12.36 -18.16
N GLY A 107 11.18 -12.67 -19.21
CA GLY A 107 9.88 -13.34 -19.05
C GLY A 107 10.03 -14.76 -18.52
N VAL A 108 8.93 -15.30 -18.00
CA VAL A 108 8.83 -16.65 -17.45
C VAL A 108 7.64 -17.39 -18.08
N ASN A 109 7.43 -18.66 -17.70
CA ASN A 109 6.32 -19.45 -18.23
C ASN A 109 5.30 -19.77 -17.13
N ASN A 110 4.09 -19.25 -17.26
CA ASN A 110 2.99 -19.47 -16.32
C ASN A 110 3.39 -19.17 -14.85
N SER A 111 4.06 -18.03 -14.66
CA SER A 111 4.60 -17.61 -13.37
C SER A 111 4.87 -16.10 -13.35
N THR A 112 5.40 -15.60 -12.25
CA THR A 112 5.71 -14.18 -12.05
C THR A 112 7.22 -13.95 -12.09
N ALA A 113 7.67 -13.14 -13.05
CA ALA A 113 9.03 -12.59 -13.04
C ALA A 113 9.08 -11.39 -12.09
N THR A 114 10.14 -11.26 -11.30
CA THR A 114 10.32 -10.14 -10.36
C THR A 114 11.62 -9.42 -10.65
N GLY A 115 11.54 -8.10 -10.79
CA GLY A 115 12.71 -7.25 -10.91
C GLY A 115 13.54 -7.19 -9.63
N THR A 116 14.66 -6.48 -9.70
CA THR A 116 15.61 -6.32 -8.60
C THR A 116 15.67 -4.89 -8.12
N ILE A 117 15.35 -3.90 -8.97
CA ILE A 117 15.34 -2.48 -8.61
C ILE A 117 14.00 -2.11 -8.00
N SER A 118 14.05 -1.39 -6.87
CA SER A 118 12.90 -0.72 -6.30
C SER A 118 12.70 0.65 -6.95
N PHE A 119 11.54 0.85 -7.59
CA PHE A 119 11.14 2.09 -8.23
C PHE A 119 10.17 2.88 -7.35
N ASN A 120 10.29 4.21 -7.39
CA ASN A 120 9.29 5.15 -6.87
C ASN A 120 8.24 5.50 -7.91
N GLU A 121 8.66 5.64 -9.16
CA GLU A 121 7.82 6.04 -10.30
C GLU A 121 8.27 5.26 -11.53
N ILE A 122 7.31 4.73 -12.29
CA ILE A 122 7.56 4.12 -13.59
C ILE A 122 7.23 5.12 -14.69
N SER A 123 8.18 5.32 -15.60
CA SER A 123 7.99 6.17 -16.78
C SER A 123 7.50 5.35 -17.98
N SER A 124 8.03 4.14 -18.16
CA SER A 124 7.58 3.23 -19.21
C SER A 124 7.98 1.79 -18.93
N ILE A 125 7.24 0.86 -19.54
CA ILE A 125 7.64 -0.54 -19.66
C ILE A 125 7.49 -0.93 -21.11
N THR A 126 8.53 -1.51 -21.70
CA THR A 126 8.51 -1.96 -23.11
C THR A 126 8.71 -3.46 -23.18
N VAL A 127 7.97 -4.16 -24.04
CA VAL A 127 8.15 -5.60 -24.28
C VAL A 127 8.85 -5.83 -25.64
N ALA A 128 9.81 -6.74 -25.69
CA ALA A 128 10.63 -6.97 -26.88
C ALA A 128 9.88 -7.67 -28.02
N ASN A 129 8.97 -8.59 -27.70
CA ASN A 129 8.18 -9.36 -28.66
C ASN A 129 6.71 -9.36 -28.26
N ASN A 130 5.82 -9.75 -29.18
CA ASN A 130 4.43 -10.00 -28.82
C ASN A 130 4.35 -11.06 -27.73
N SER A 131 3.49 -10.83 -26.74
CA SER A 131 3.29 -11.81 -25.68
C SER A 131 2.59 -13.06 -26.22
N ALA A 132 2.99 -14.22 -25.73
CA ALA A 132 2.39 -15.51 -26.03
C ALA A 132 0.98 -15.65 -25.46
N SER A 133 0.67 -14.92 -24.37
CA SER A 133 -0.66 -14.82 -23.76
C SER A 133 -0.80 -13.47 -23.05
N THR A 134 -1.85 -13.30 -22.24
CA THR A 134 -1.98 -12.10 -21.40
C THR A 134 -0.84 -12.00 -20.38
N ILE A 135 -0.45 -10.76 -20.09
CA ILE A 135 0.46 -10.41 -19.00
C ILE A 135 -0.25 -9.47 -18.04
N LYS A 136 0.18 -9.50 -16.78
CA LYS A 136 -0.14 -8.46 -15.79
C LYS A 136 1.16 -7.85 -15.30
N VAL A 137 1.12 -6.57 -14.96
CA VAL A 137 2.26 -5.90 -14.36
C VAL A 137 1.83 -5.36 -13.01
N GLY A 138 2.48 -5.88 -11.98
CA GLY A 138 2.26 -5.52 -10.61
C GLY A 138 3.48 -4.87 -9.97
N ILE A 139 3.35 -4.68 -8.68
CA ILE A 139 4.39 -4.17 -7.79
C ILE A 139 4.48 -5.14 -6.61
N GLN A 140 5.71 -5.41 -6.18
CA GLN A 140 6.01 -5.97 -4.87
C GLN A 140 6.65 -4.84 -4.05
N ALA A 141 5.91 -4.27 -3.10
CA ALA A 141 6.46 -3.18 -2.30
C ALA A 141 7.69 -3.65 -1.53
N THR A 142 8.69 -2.78 -1.46
CA THR A 142 9.92 -3.00 -0.69
C THR A 142 10.00 -2.06 0.52
N SER A 143 9.22 -0.99 0.49
CA SER A 143 8.98 -0.15 1.64
C SER A 143 7.60 0.50 1.53
N VAL A 144 7.02 0.78 2.69
CA VAL A 144 5.76 1.50 2.81
C VAL A 144 6.08 2.97 3.10
N VAL A 145 5.55 3.88 2.29
CA VAL A 145 5.58 5.32 2.57
C VAL A 145 4.16 5.75 2.94
N MET A 146 4.01 6.10 4.21
CA MET A 146 2.83 6.78 4.73
C MET A 146 3.14 8.27 4.78
N GLU A 147 2.15 9.14 4.63
CA GLU A 147 2.31 10.51 5.10
C GLU A 147 2.21 10.50 6.64
N PRO A 148 2.92 11.36 7.39
CA PRO A 148 2.66 11.44 8.83
C PRO A 148 1.20 11.84 9.03
N GLN A 149 0.39 11.04 9.72
CA GLN A 149 -1.02 11.35 9.97
C GLN A 149 -1.36 11.29 11.46
N VAL A 150 -2.36 12.10 11.82
CA VAL A 150 -2.99 12.08 13.14
C VAL A 150 -4.10 11.04 13.18
N ILE A 151 -4.22 10.32 14.29
CA ILE A 151 -5.30 9.33 14.46
C ILE A 151 -6.58 10.02 14.91
N THR A 152 -7.72 9.66 14.30
CA THR A 152 -9.03 10.07 14.78
C THR A 152 -9.77 8.91 15.42
N ILE A 153 -10.34 9.12 16.60
CA ILE A 153 -11.32 8.19 17.18
C ILE A 153 -12.71 8.80 17.15
N LYS A 154 -13.71 8.01 16.77
CA LYS A 154 -15.12 8.40 16.81
C LYS A 154 -15.92 7.29 17.51
N PRO A 155 -16.27 7.46 18.78
CA PRO A 155 -17.10 6.51 19.50
C PRO A 155 -18.48 6.36 18.86
N ALA A 156 -18.94 5.13 18.65
CA ALA A 156 -20.33 4.86 18.27
C ALA A 156 -21.30 4.92 19.48
N GLY A 157 -20.77 4.80 20.70
CA GLY A 157 -21.48 4.83 21.98
C GLY A 157 -21.07 6.01 22.87
N ASN A 158 -21.67 6.11 24.07
CA ASN A 158 -21.27 7.11 25.06
C ASN A 158 -20.07 6.59 25.87
N ASP A 159 -18.89 6.72 25.28
CA ASP A 159 -17.61 6.24 25.83
C ASP A 159 -16.85 7.39 26.50
N THR A 160 -17.57 8.41 26.98
CA THR A 160 -17.00 9.63 27.56
C THR A 160 -16.06 9.29 28.72
N GLY A 161 -14.79 9.68 28.58
CA GLY A 161 -13.76 9.46 29.60
C GLY A 161 -12.98 8.15 29.46
N GLU A 162 -13.35 7.27 28.52
CA GLU A 162 -12.53 6.11 28.18
C GLU A 162 -11.24 6.55 27.49
N LYS A 163 -10.16 5.80 27.72
CA LYS A 163 -8.82 6.10 27.20
C LYS A 163 -8.40 5.07 26.16
N TYR A 164 -8.02 5.56 24.99
CA TYR A 164 -7.46 4.77 23.90
C TYR A 164 -5.98 5.08 23.81
N THR A 165 -5.16 4.06 24.09
CA THR A 165 -3.70 4.19 23.99
C THR A 165 -3.28 3.73 22.60
N ILE A 166 -2.62 4.64 21.89
CA ILE A 166 -2.09 4.45 20.56
C ILE A 166 -0.58 4.39 20.68
N THR A 167 0.03 3.38 20.07
CA THR A 167 1.49 3.23 20.00
C THR A 167 1.91 2.96 18.57
N GLY A 168 2.83 3.76 18.03
CA GLY A 168 3.42 3.53 16.71
C GLY A 168 4.77 4.21 16.59
N LEU A 169 5.20 4.48 15.37
CA LEU A 169 6.43 5.15 14.98
C LEU A 169 6.09 6.45 14.28
N ASP A 170 6.87 7.50 14.51
CA ASP A 170 6.84 8.69 13.67
C ASP A 170 7.56 8.49 12.32
N GLN A 171 7.61 9.55 11.51
CA GLN A 171 8.24 9.55 10.20
C GLN A 171 9.75 9.23 10.20
N PHE A 172 10.39 9.33 11.36
CA PHE A 172 11.81 9.08 11.55
C PHE A 172 12.07 7.70 12.16
N GLY A 173 11.02 6.91 12.39
CA GLY A 173 11.11 5.59 13.02
C GLY A 173 11.27 5.66 14.54
N ASN A 174 10.96 6.79 15.19
CA ASN A 174 10.95 6.85 16.65
C ASN A 174 9.60 6.40 17.20
N ALA A 175 9.62 5.58 18.24
CA ALA A 175 8.40 5.15 18.90
C ALA A 175 7.64 6.35 19.52
N GLN A 176 6.35 6.39 19.26
CA GLN A 176 5.40 7.38 19.76
C GLN A 176 4.28 6.67 20.51
N THR A 177 3.90 7.23 21.65
CA THR A 177 2.69 6.84 22.39
C THR A 177 1.79 8.06 22.54
N GLU A 178 0.51 7.90 22.23
CA GLU A 178 -0.53 8.90 22.43
C GLU A 178 -1.71 8.28 23.18
N VAL A 179 -2.34 9.05 24.07
CA VAL A 179 -3.54 8.61 24.79
C VAL A 179 -4.67 9.58 24.46
N LEU A 180 -5.66 9.10 23.72
CA LEU A 180 -6.87 9.85 23.41
C LEU A 180 -7.96 9.53 24.43
N THR A 181 -8.66 10.56 24.88
CA THR A 181 -9.82 10.41 25.77
C THR A 181 -11.08 10.55 24.92
N ALA A 182 -11.90 9.51 24.86
CA ALA A 182 -13.15 9.54 24.11
C ALA A 182 -14.14 10.56 24.67
N LYS A 183 -14.96 11.05 23.74
CA LYS A 183 -16.07 11.97 23.99
C LYS A 183 -17.41 11.26 23.78
N ALA A 184 -18.49 12.02 23.74
CA ALA A 184 -19.83 11.48 23.52
C ALA A 184 -19.96 10.80 22.15
N ALA A 185 -21.03 10.01 21.99
CA ALA A 185 -21.31 9.30 20.75
C ALA A 185 -21.26 10.22 19.52
N ASN A 186 -20.59 9.76 18.47
CA ASN A 186 -20.35 10.46 17.21
C ASN A 186 -19.44 11.68 17.28
N GLU A 187 -18.86 12.02 18.44
CA GLU A 187 -17.84 13.06 18.52
C GLU A 187 -16.46 12.52 18.12
N THR A 188 -15.84 13.18 17.16
CA THR A 188 -14.47 12.87 16.74
C THR A 188 -13.46 13.49 17.71
N VAL A 189 -12.48 12.68 18.12
CA VAL A 189 -11.28 13.11 18.82
C VAL A 189 -10.09 12.85 17.91
N THR A 190 -9.37 13.91 17.57
CA THR A 190 -8.16 13.84 16.74
C THR A 190 -6.94 13.90 17.64
N GLY A 191 -5.97 13.01 17.41
CA GLY A 191 -4.68 13.05 18.05
C GLY A 191 -3.80 14.19 17.56
N GLU A 192 -2.73 14.43 18.30
CA GLU A 192 -1.71 15.44 18.06
C GLU A 192 -0.43 14.80 17.53
N LYS A 193 -0.27 13.48 17.65
CA LYS A 193 0.93 12.78 17.18
C LYS A 193 0.77 12.26 15.76
N TYR A 194 1.76 12.60 14.94
CA TYR A 194 1.90 12.07 13.60
C TYR A 194 2.58 10.71 13.64
N LEU A 195 1.91 9.69 13.10
CA LEU A 195 2.35 8.31 13.08
C LEU A 195 2.50 7.84 11.63
N LEU A 196 3.61 7.17 11.34
CA LEU A 196 4.01 6.68 10.02
C LEU A 196 3.91 5.14 9.91
N ARG A 197 4.25 4.42 10.98
CA ARG A 197 4.24 2.94 11.01
C ARG A 197 3.84 2.46 12.39
N PHE A 198 3.12 1.36 12.52
CA PHE A 198 2.79 0.78 13.83
C PHE A 198 3.63 -0.49 14.00
N HIS A 199 4.22 -0.68 15.19
CA HIS A 199 4.97 -1.91 15.48
C HIS A 199 4.00 -3.02 15.88
N LEU A 200 4.26 -4.21 15.32
CA LEU A 200 3.64 -5.50 15.66
C LEU A 200 3.80 -5.85 17.14
#